data_AF-A0A0W0ZVR6-F1
#
_entry.id   AF-A0A0W0ZVR6-F1
#
_cell.length_a   1.000
_cell.length_b   1.000
_cell.length_c   1.000
_cell.angle_alpha   90.00
_cell.angle_beta   90.00
_cell.angle_gamma   90.00
#
_symmetry.space_group_name_H-M   'P 1'
#
loop_
_entity.id
_entity.type
_entity.pdbx_description
1 polymer ?
#
loop_
_entity_poly.entity_id
_entity_poly.type
_entity_poly.pdbx_seq_one_letter_code
_entity_poly.pdbx_strand_id
1 'polypeptide(L)'
;MDKQPIAAAKKEKLHVIDWLIEHFPNAFFKKGNQIKPLKIGIFDDIIDFYERLDSPPFSKKSLREALSYYSASPAYLICQKENAARIDIYGNEVDTVTQEQAKYAHQRYLERYNKKKISEKNSGSQGDA
;
A
#
# COMPACT_ATOMS: atom_id res chain seq x y z
N MET A 1 -7.73 9.79 26.43
CA MET A 1 -7.31 9.14 25.17
C MET A 1 -7.74 10.03 24.03
N ASP A 2 -6.93 11.04 23.77
CA ASP A 2 -7.20 12.14 22.86
C ASP A 2 -7.27 11.61 21.43
N LYS A 3 -8.48 11.59 20.87
CA LYS A 3 -8.71 11.29 19.47
C LYS A 3 -8.13 12.47 18.67
N GLN A 4 -6.89 12.33 18.22
CA GLN A 4 -6.32 13.27 17.25
C GLN A 4 -7.27 13.42 16.05
N PRO A 5 -7.46 14.65 15.52
CA PRO A 5 -8.40 14.89 14.43
C PRO A 5 -7.97 14.14 13.16
N ILE A 6 -8.91 13.42 12.55
CA ILE A 6 -8.70 12.51 11.40
C ILE A 6 -7.97 13.18 10.23
N ALA A 7 -8.18 14.49 10.01
CA ALA A 7 -7.53 15.26 8.95
C ALA A 7 -6.02 15.45 9.18
N ALA A 8 -5.59 15.66 10.43
CA ALA A 8 -4.18 15.81 10.78
C ALA A 8 -3.43 14.48 10.57
N ALA A 9 -4.02 13.36 10.99
CA ALA A 9 -3.45 12.03 10.81
C ALA A 9 -3.32 11.64 9.32
N LYS A 10 -4.25 12.07 8.46
CA LYS A 10 -4.13 11.88 7.01
C LYS A 10 -2.96 12.70 6.43
N LYS A 11 -2.82 13.95 6.86
CA LYS A 11 -1.73 14.83 6.43
C LYS A 11 -0.36 14.26 6.82
N GLU A 12 -0.26 13.71 8.03
CA GLU A 12 0.96 13.07 8.52
C GLU A 12 1.37 11.86 7.66
N LYS A 13 0.43 10.96 7.34
CA LYS A 13 0.71 9.78 6.48
C LYS A 13 1.20 10.18 5.09
N LEU A 14 0.60 11.20 4.49
CA LEU A 14 1.02 11.69 3.19
C LEU A 14 2.41 12.33 3.26
N HIS A 15 2.71 13.10 4.31
CA HIS A 15 4.05 13.65 4.54
C HIS A 15 5.12 12.55 4.63
N VAL A 16 4.82 11.46 5.36
CA VAL A 16 5.74 10.31 5.44
C VAL A 16 5.92 9.62 4.08
N ILE A 17 4.86 9.50 3.27
CA ILE A 17 4.96 8.91 1.92
C ILE A 17 5.79 9.79 0.99
N ASP A 18 5.60 11.11 1.04
CA ASP A 18 6.42 12.03 0.26
C ASP A 18 7.91 11.90 0.66
N TRP A 19 8.20 11.77 1.95
CA TRP A 19 9.57 11.50 2.44
C TRP A 19 10.13 10.16 1.93
N LEU A 20 9.33 9.08 1.92
CA LEU A 20 9.72 7.79 1.37
C LEU A 20 10.04 7.86 -0.13
N ILE A 21 9.26 8.63 -0.90
CA ILE A 21 9.49 8.85 -2.33
C ILE A 21 10.78 9.63 -2.56
N GLU A 22 11.06 10.63 -1.72
CA GLU A 22 12.28 11.43 -1.82
C GLU A 22 13.55 10.62 -1.51
N HIS A 23 13.50 9.76 -0.47
CA HIS A 23 14.67 9.02 0.01
C HIS A 23 14.87 7.68 -0.71
N PHE A 24 13.79 7.09 -1.21
CA PHE A 24 13.82 5.80 -1.92
C PHE A 24 13.04 5.89 -3.24
N PRO A 25 13.48 6.75 -4.18
CA PRO A 25 12.74 7.05 -5.42
C PRO A 25 12.64 5.86 -6.39
N ASN A 26 13.47 4.84 -6.19
CA ASN A 26 13.44 3.62 -6.98
C ASN A 26 12.46 2.57 -6.41
N ALA A 27 11.98 2.76 -5.17
CA ALA A 27 11.07 1.85 -4.48
C ALA A 27 9.65 2.43 -4.34
N PHE A 28 9.53 3.72 -4.04
CA PHE A 28 8.26 4.39 -3.78
C PHE A 28 7.91 5.37 -4.89
N PHE A 29 6.67 5.27 -5.37
CA PHE A 29 6.18 6.08 -6.49
C PHE A 29 4.87 6.79 -6.16
N LYS A 30 4.74 8.02 -6.66
CA LYS A 30 3.52 8.83 -6.56
C LYS A 30 2.46 8.43 -7.59
N LYS A 31 2.87 8.07 -8.81
CA LYS A 31 1.95 7.69 -9.88
C LYS A 31 1.62 6.22 -9.79
N GLY A 32 0.32 5.89 -9.75
CA GLY A 32 -0.15 4.51 -9.54
C GLY A 32 0.37 3.49 -10.55
N ASN A 33 0.61 3.89 -11.80
CA ASN A 33 1.14 3.01 -12.85
C ASN A 33 2.64 2.69 -12.70
N GLN A 34 3.36 3.38 -11.83
CA GLN A 34 4.76 3.13 -11.53
C GLN A 34 4.94 2.26 -10.28
N ILE A 35 3.89 2.08 -9.49
CA ILE A 35 3.94 1.32 -8.24
C ILE A 35 4.29 -0.15 -8.54
N LYS A 36 5.22 -0.68 -7.77
CA LYS A 36 5.71 -2.06 -7.86
C LYS A 36 5.58 -2.77 -6.50
N PRO A 37 5.50 -4.11 -6.48
CA PRO A 37 5.57 -4.88 -5.26
C PRO A 37 6.85 -4.59 -4.49
N LEU A 38 6.75 -4.33 -3.18
CA LEU A 38 7.93 -4.11 -2.34
C LEU A 38 8.47 -5.44 -1.79
N LYS A 39 9.78 -5.47 -1.50
CA LYS A 39 10.45 -6.56 -0.79
C LYS A 39 9.71 -6.92 0.50
N ILE A 40 9.63 -8.22 0.81
CA ILE A 40 9.14 -8.67 2.11
C ILE A 40 10.13 -8.23 3.19
N GLY A 41 9.63 -7.56 4.24
CA GLY A 41 10.49 -7.00 5.29
C GLY A 41 11.10 -5.62 4.96
N ILE A 42 10.64 -4.94 3.90
CA ILE A 42 11.17 -3.61 3.52
C ILE A 42 11.11 -2.56 4.64
N PHE A 43 10.22 -2.73 5.62
CA PHE A 43 10.14 -1.84 6.76
C PHE A 43 11.45 -1.83 7.57
N ASP A 44 12.09 -2.98 7.73
CA ASP A 44 13.34 -3.08 8.49
C ASP A 44 14.48 -2.38 7.74
N ASP A 45 14.57 -2.57 6.41
CA ASP A 45 15.53 -1.84 5.56
C ASP A 45 15.36 -0.31 5.68
N ILE A 46 14.11 0.17 5.75
CA ILE A 46 13.80 1.60 5.93
C ILE A 46 14.17 2.06 7.35
N ILE A 47 13.92 1.24 8.38
CA ILE A 47 14.28 1.56 9.76
C ILE A 47 15.79 1.71 9.92
N ASP A 48 16.57 0.80 9.33
CA ASP A 48 18.04 0.87 9.36
C ASP A 48 18.56 2.17 8.75
N PHE A 49 17.93 2.67 7.68
CA PHE A 49 18.25 3.98 7.12
C PHE A 49 17.79 5.12 8.04
N TYR A 50 16.54 5.04 8.51
CA TYR A 50 15.91 6.08 9.32
C TYR A 50 16.61 6.30 10.66
N GLU A 51 17.14 5.25 11.30
CA GLU A 51 17.89 5.34 12.56
C GLU A 51 19.26 6.01 12.42
N ARG A 52 19.79 6.10 11.19
CA ARG A 52 21.05 6.82 10.91
C ARG A 52 20.86 8.33 10.71
N LEU A 53 19.62 8.82 10.74
CA LEU A 53 19.34 10.25 10.60
C LEU A 53 19.61 10.98 11.91
N ASP A 54 20.32 12.10 11.84
CA ASP A 54 20.56 12.97 13.01
C ASP A 54 19.25 13.53 13.59
N SER A 55 18.28 13.81 12.72
CA SER A 55 16.98 14.37 13.10
C SER A 55 15.84 13.67 12.34
N PRO A 56 15.21 12.65 12.95
CA PRO A 56 14.11 11.94 12.32
C PRO A 56 12.84 12.81 12.22
N PRO A 57 12.24 12.98 11.01
CA PRO A 57 11.18 13.98 10.78
C PRO A 57 9.79 13.59 11.32
N PHE A 58 9.58 12.32 11.68
CA PHE A 58 8.32 11.77 12.19
C PHE A 58 8.61 10.51 13.00
N SER A 59 7.65 9.93 13.74
CA SER A 59 7.90 8.72 14.55
C SER A 59 7.94 7.41 13.73
N LYS A 60 8.59 6.37 14.26
CA LYS A 60 8.54 5.00 13.68
C LYS A 60 7.12 4.44 13.58
N LYS A 61 6.21 4.90 14.46
CA LYS A 61 4.78 4.54 14.39
C LYS A 61 4.13 5.17 13.16
N SER A 62 4.36 6.47 12.94
CA SER A 62 3.88 7.21 11.77
C SER A 62 4.42 6.58 10.47
N LEU A 63 5.68 6.15 10.47
CA LEU A 63 6.29 5.39 9.37
C LEU A 63 5.53 4.11 9.05
N ARG A 64 5.25 3.28 10.06
CA ARG A 64 4.52 2.02 9.89
C ARG A 64 3.10 2.26 9.38
N GLU A 65 2.42 3.28 9.91
CA GLU A 65 1.06 3.64 9.47
C GLU A 65 1.03 4.12 8.01
N ALA A 66 2.01 4.90 7.60
CA ALA A 66 2.15 5.38 6.23
C ALA A 66 2.45 4.24 5.25
N LEU A 67 3.35 3.33 5.61
CA LEU A 67 3.66 2.15 4.80
C LEU A 67 2.44 1.24 4.63
N SER A 68 1.70 1.00 5.73
CA SER A 68 0.44 0.25 5.71
C SER A 68 -0.61 0.94 4.82
N TYR A 69 -0.69 2.27 4.86
CA TYR A 69 -1.57 3.06 3.99
C TYR A 69 -1.16 2.94 2.51
N TYR A 70 0.15 3.00 2.21
CA TYR A 70 0.69 2.85 0.86
C TYR A 70 0.38 1.47 0.28
N SER A 71 0.68 0.40 1.03
CA SER A 71 0.45 -0.98 0.61
C SER A 71 -1.03 -1.37 0.56
N ALA A 72 -1.90 -0.57 1.18
CA ALA A 72 -3.34 -0.72 1.14
C ALA A 72 -3.99 -0.08 -0.09
N SER A 73 -3.26 0.74 -0.85
CA SER A 73 -3.82 1.53 -1.94
C SER A 73 -4.29 0.65 -3.12
N PRO A 74 -5.29 1.11 -3.90
CA PRO A 74 -5.78 0.38 -5.07
C PRO A 74 -4.67 0.01 -6.05
N ALA A 75 -3.80 0.98 -6.38
CA ALA A 75 -2.72 0.79 -7.33
C ALA A 75 -1.68 -0.24 -6.83
N TYR A 76 -1.36 -0.22 -5.54
CA TYR A 76 -0.47 -1.21 -4.94
C TYR A 76 -1.08 -2.62 -4.98
N LEU A 77 -2.36 -2.78 -4.62
CA LEU A 77 -3.00 -4.09 -4.66
C LEU A 77 -3.11 -4.64 -6.09
N ILE A 78 -3.34 -3.79 -7.08
CA ILE A 78 -3.40 -4.17 -8.51
C ILE A 78 -2.04 -4.59 -9.06
N CYS A 79 -0.93 -4.01 -8.58
CA CYS A 79 0.41 -4.34 -9.07
C CYS A 79 0.93 -5.69 -8.54
N GLN A 80 0.29 -6.28 -7.52
CA GLN A 80 0.63 -7.59 -6.96
C GLN A 80 0.16 -8.72 -7.87
N LYS A 81 0.89 -8.97 -8.96
CA LYS A 81 0.62 -10.03 -9.94
C LYS A 81 1.61 -11.18 -9.76
N GLU A 82 1.18 -12.40 -10.05
CA GLU A 82 2.05 -13.58 -10.01
C GLU A 82 3.31 -13.35 -10.88
N ASN A 83 4.48 -13.76 -10.37
CA ASN A 83 5.79 -13.58 -10.98
C ASN A 83 6.25 -12.12 -11.13
N ALA A 84 5.51 -11.13 -10.63
CA ALA A 84 6.00 -9.76 -10.58
C ALA A 84 7.21 -9.66 -9.63
N ALA A 85 8.30 -9.08 -10.10
CA ALA A 85 9.49 -8.83 -9.30
C ALA A 85 9.19 -7.80 -8.21
N ARG A 86 9.58 -8.13 -6.98
CA ARG A 86 9.60 -7.23 -5.84
C ARG A 86 10.90 -6.46 -5.84
N ILE A 87 10.82 -5.22 -5.38
CA ILE A 87 11.96 -4.31 -5.32
C ILE A 87 12.32 -3.96 -3.88
N ASP A 88 13.62 -3.89 -3.60
CA ASP A 88 14.16 -3.35 -2.35
C ASP A 88 14.15 -1.81 -2.33
N ILE A 89 14.65 -1.21 -1.26
CA ILE A 89 14.73 0.26 -1.09
C ILE A 89 15.64 0.96 -2.13
N TYR A 90 16.50 0.22 -2.82
CA TYR A 90 17.40 0.72 -3.85
C TYR A 90 16.85 0.52 -5.27
N GLY A 91 15.77 -0.27 -5.41
CA GLY A 91 15.14 -0.61 -6.67
C GLY A 91 15.61 -1.92 -7.29
N ASN A 92 16.44 -2.70 -6.59
CA ASN A 92 16.90 -3.99 -7.08
C ASN A 92 15.80 -5.04 -6.96
N GLU A 93 15.68 -5.89 -7.97
CA GLU A 93 14.79 -7.05 -7.93
C GLU A 93 15.34 -8.09 -6.94
N VAL A 94 14.47 -8.61 -6.08
CA VAL A 94 14.87 -9.53 -5.00
C VAL A 94 14.15 -10.87 -5.07
N ASP A 95 12.84 -10.87 -4.86
CA ASP A 95 11.96 -12.03 -4.91
C ASP A 95 10.75 -11.72 -5.81
N THR A 96 9.90 -12.72 -6.05
CA THR A 96 8.70 -12.54 -6.87
C THR A 96 7.44 -12.75 -6.06
N VAL A 97 6.34 -12.15 -6.51
CA VAL A 97 5.02 -12.37 -5.93
C VAL A 97 4.53 -13.77 -6.31
N THR A 98 4.20 -14.58 -5.31
CA THR A 98 3.64 -15.92 -5.55
C THR A 98 2.19 -15.83 -6.02
N GLN A 99 1.68 -16.93 -6.59
CA GLN A 99 0.29 -17.02 -7.03
C GLN A 99 -0.70 -16.76 -5.88
N GLU A 100 -0.44 -17.32 -4.70
CA GLU A 100 -1.29 -17.15 -3.51
C GLU A 100 -1.32 -15.69 -3.06
N GLN A 101 -0.16 -15.02 -3.06
CA GLN A 101 -0.05 -13.61 -2.70
C GLN A 101 -0.80 -12.72 -3.69
N ALA A 102 -0.70 -13.00 -4.99
CA ALA A 102 -1.43 -12.27 -6.03
C ALA A 102 -2.95 -12.44 -5.87
N LYS A 103 -3.43 -13.69 -5.66
CA LYS A 103 -4.84 -13.98 -5.38
C LYS A 103 -5.34 -13.22 -4.15
N TYR A 104 -4.57 -13.22 -3.07
CA TYR A 104 -4.91 -12.51 -1.85
C TYR A 104 -4.99 -10.99 -2.05
N ALA A 105 -4.02 -10.39 -2.76
CA ALA A 105 -4.03 -8.96 -3.06
C ALA A 105 -5.25 -8.57 -3.91
N HIS A 106 -5.59 -9.38 -4.91
CA HIS A 106 -6.79 -9.20 -5.72
C HIS A 106 -8.07 -9.29 -4.88
N GLN A 107 -8.21 -10.28 -4.00
CA GLN A 107 -9.35 -10.38 -3.09
C GLN A 107 -9.47 -9.12 -2.20
N ARG A 108 -8.36 -8.67 -1.62
CA ARG A 108 -8.33 -7.44 -0.79
C ARG A 108 -8.72 -6.19 -1.58
N TYR A 109 -8.34 -6.11 -2.85
CA TYR A 109 -8.78 -5.04 -3.73
C TYR A 109 -10.31 -5.06 -3.91
N LEU A 110 -10.88 -6.24 -4.20
CA LEU A 110 -12.32 -6.39 -4.39
C LEU A 110 -13.12 -6.01 -3.13
N GLU A 111 -12.69 -6.50 -1.97
CA GLU A 111 -13.36 -6.24 -0.68
C GLU A 111 -13.43 -4.74 -0.33
N ARG A 112 -12.35 -4.01 -0.64
CA ARG A 112 -12.19 -2.60 -0.26
C ARG A 112 -12.77 -1.64 -1.29
N TYR A 113 -12.59 -1.94 -2.58
CA TYR A 113 -12.82 -0.96 -3.64
C TYR A 113 -13.90 -1.38 -4.65
N ASN A 114 -14.33 -2.64 -4.68
CA ASN A 114 -15.33 -3.12 -5.64
C ASN A 114 -16.78 -3.10 -5.11
N LYS A 115 -17.09 -2.27 -4.11
CA LYS A 115 -18.46 -2.09 -3.58
C LYS A 115 -19.33 -1.14 -4.43
N LYS A 116 -19.48 -1.44 -5.72
CA LYS A 116 -20.45 -0.75 -6.61
C LYS A 116 -21.24 -1.69 -7.55
N LYS A 117 -21.40 -2.98 -7.24
CA LYS A 117 -22.22 -3.90 -8.07
C LYS A 117 -23.11 -4.92 -7.33
N ILE A 118 -23.36 -4.77 -6.03
CA ILE A 118 -24.24 -5.70 -5.28
C ILE A 118 -25.36 -4.93 -4.55
N SER A 119 -26.08 -4.07 -5.28
CA SER A 119 -27.37 -3.51 -4.82
C SER A 119 -28.42 -3.36 -5.92
N GLU A 120 -28.18 -3.82 -7.16
CA GLU A 120 -29.12 -3.67 -8.29
C GLU A 120 -29.53 -5.01 -8.94
N LYS A 121 -29.30 -6.16 -8.30
CA LYS A 121 -29.63 -7.47 -8.90
C LYS A 121 -30.61 -8.35 -8.11
N ASN A 122 -31.33 -7.79 -7.13
CA ASN A 122 -32.35 -8.52 -6.37
C ASN A 122 -33.78 -7.96 -6.50
N SER A 123 -34.07 -7.13 -7.50
CA SER A 123 -35.43 -6.65 -7.81
C SER A 123 -35.79 -6.92 -9.26
N GLY A 124 -36.08 -8.18 -9.58
CA GLY A 124 -36.56 -8.55 -10.91
C GLY A 124 -36.48 -10.04 -11.18
N SER A 125 -37.33 -10.82 -10.50
CA SER A 125 -37.86 -12.12 -10.96
C SER A 125 -38.89 -12.60 -9.93
N GLN A 126 -40.11 -12.08 -10.01
CA GLN A 126 -41.27 -12.65 -9.33
C GLN A 126 -42.33 -12.95 -10.38
N GLY A 127 -42.44 -14.23 -10.73
CA GLY A 127 -43.67 -14.93 -11.10
C GLY A 127 -44.31 -14.63 -12.45
N ASP A 128 -43.97 -15.42 -13.47
CA ASP A 128 -44.91 -15.84 -14.51
C ASP A 128 -45.04 -17.37 -14.41
N ALA A 129 -46.18 -17.83 -13.85
CA ALA A 129 -46.89 -19.10 -14.07
C ALA A 129 -47.87 -19.36 -12.92
#